data_AF-A0A7H0Y267-F1
#
_entry.id   AF-A0A7H0Y267-F1
#
_cell.length_a   1.000
_cell.length_b   1.000
_cell.length_c   1.000
_cell.angle_alpha   90.00
_cell.angle_beta   90.00
_cell.angle_gamma   90.00
#
_symmetry.space_group_name_H-M   'P 1'
#
loop_
_entity.id
_entity.type
_entity.pdbx_description
1 polymer ?
#
loop_
_entity_poly.entity_id
_entity_poly.type
_entity_poly.pdbx_seq_one_letter_code
_entity_poly.pdbx_strand_id
1 'polypeptide(L)'
;MKHHPSLFDARTLHNDTRLLFKLKLLLGTVCAYGGEVPLTNVELAKRLGTSSYRVSVLLQKLIHEEIVYYDESGRLFFKQFVFVRDKEETEKDDLYAKNFVFFVSDSFLSEDRNVQRFVLHYVGKELVYIPGNFRWGYISDLYGPLGLLNIRTRKEALKILHKASKYLKMKIYNENFQVLNVHQEWLDMGEVYSEGAELWVMKQFRKHRFCFEFLSRKAVWQVAKVMEDYYAKFGYEYATEIFDTALYNIQKNKMRSQAFFKMIYREDDEYIISDETNELDQISAYFRAVMEAAELNYAVQLSMDLDGINNKKQAAESGLFTNEQLSKVNQKLIQEANLQHRIVWDKLLRLNQCWLNRFRQSPDWFIQNFNRIKSLPAPILEIKQEIEKLLSKRKAEDRKWAL
;
A
#
# COMPACT_ATOMS: atom_id res chain seq x y z
N MET A 1 2.12 -9.70 0.18
CA MET A 1 2.84 -8.42 0.44
C MET A 1 4.31 -8.69 0.56
N LYS A 2 5.10 -7.74 0.06
CA LYS A 2 6.45 -7.94 -0.44
C LYS A 2 7.45 -7.34 0.57
N HIS A 3 8.22 -8.17 1.26
CA HIS A 3 9.33 -7.74 2.10
C HIS A 3 10.59 -7.47 1.27
N HIS A 4 11.48 -6.65 1.82
CA HIS A 4 12.72 -6.21 1.18
C HIS A 4 13.91 -7.12 1.52
N PRO A 5 14.81 -7.41 0.56
CA PRO A 5 15.94 -8.31 0.80
C PRO A 5 16.92 -7.84 1.89
N SER A 6 17.11 -6.54 2.12
CA SER A 6 18.04 -6.07 3.18
C SER A 6 17.43 -5.99 4.59
N LEU A 7 16.10 -6.05 4.72
CA LEU A 7 15.40 -5.94 6.02
C LEU A 7 15.77 -7.07 6.97
N PHE A 8 15.99 -8.25 6.38
CA PHE A 8 16.26 -9.49 7.08
C PHE A 8 17.70 -9.97 6.91
N ASP A 9 18.59 -9.08 6.46
CA ASP A 9 20.01 -9.41 6.42
C ASP A 9 20.54 -9.69 7.83
N ALA A 10 21.07 -10.90 8.05
CA ALA A 10 21.67 -11.29 9.33
C ALA A 10 22.70 -10.28 9.87
N ARG A 11 23.42 -9.57 8.98
CA ARG A 11 24.40 -8.55 9.35
C ARG A 11 23.75 -7.31 9.97
N THR A 12 22.62 -6.85 9.41
CA THR A 12 21.89 -5.68 9.91
C THR A 12 21.06 -6.03 11.16
N LEU A 13 20.57 -7.27 11.24
CA LEU A 13 19.83 -7.78 12.40
C LEU A 13 20.71 -7.97 13.65
N HIS A 14 22.03 -7.83 13.55
CA HIS A 14 22.94 -8.10 14.66
C HIS A 14 22.69 -7.21 15.89
N ASN A 15 22.34 -5.95 15.66
CA ASN A 15 22.09 -4.96 16.71
C ASN A 15 20.62 -4.89 17.13
N ASP A 16 19.79 -5.82 16.64
CA ASP A 16 18.37 -5.83 16.94
C ASP A 16 18.09 -6.49 18.29
N THR A 17 17.43 -5.74 19.16
CA THR A 17 16.79 -6.30 20.35
C THR A 17 15.60 -7.17 19.91
N ARG A 18 15.17 -8.10 20.77
CA ARG A 18 13.97 -8.91 20.50
C ARG A 18 12.75 -8.05 20.17
N LEU A 19 12.63 -6.89 20.82
CA LEU A 19 11.51 -5.97 20.60
C LEU A 19 11.62 -5.23 19.25
N LEU A 20 12.83 -4.80 18.86
CA LEU A 20 13.06 -4.19 17.55
C LEU A 20 12.80 -5.18 16.40
N PHE A 21 13.22 -6.42 16.60
CA PHE A 21 12.95 -7.52 15.67
C PHE A 21 11.45 -7.78 15.50
N LYS A 22 10.70 -7.87 16.62
CA LYS A 22 9.24 -7.97 16.60
C LYS A 22 8.59 -6.76 15.93
N LEU A 23 9.12 -5.55 16.13
CA LEU A 23 8.63 -4.34 15.46
C LEU A 23 8.87 -4.42 13.95
N LYS A 24 10.06 -4.80 13.47
CA LYS A 24 10.34 -4.96 12.03
C LYS A 24 9.38 -5.97 11.37
N LEU A 25 9.16 -7.12 12.01
CA LEU A 25 8.19 -8.12 11.56
C LEU A 25 6.76 -7.55 11.55
N LEU A 26 6.36 -6.86 12.62
CA LEU A 26 5.04 -6.24 12.72
C LEU A 26 4.84 -5.20 11.63
N LEU A 27 5.80 -4.29 11.42
CA LEU A 27 5.73 -3.25 10.41
C LEU A 27 5.58 -3.82 9.00
N GLY A 28 6.33 -4.87 8.66
CA GLY A 28 6.15 -5.53 7.36
C GLY A 28 4.88 -6.38 7.24
N THR A 29 4.23 -6.73 8.36
CA THR A 29 2.88 -7.32 8.37
C THR A 29 1.80 -6.26 8.18
N VAL A 30 1.93 -5.12 8.87
CA VAL A 30 0.88 -4.10 8.97
C VAL A 30 1.06 -2.97 7.97
N CYS A 31 2.14 -2.92 7.19
CA CYS A 31 2.26 -1.89 6.16
C CYS A 31 1.26 -2.16 5.03
N ALA A 32 0.44 -1.15 4.73
CA ALA A 32 -0.42 -1.11 3.56
C ALA A 32 0.42 -0.94 2.27
N TYR A 33 -0.25 -0.88 1.13
CA TYR A 33 0.38 -0.64 -0.17
C TYR A 33 1.24 0.63 -0.13
N GLY A 34 2.41 0.60 -0.78
CA GLY A 34 3.40 1.70 -0.77
C GLY A 34 4.08 1.99 0.58
N GLY A 35 3.92 1.10 1.56
CA GLY A 35 4.69 1.12 2.80
C GLY A 35 4.06 1.91 3.93
N GLU A 36 2.89 2.53 3.77
CA GLU A 36 2.24 3.21 4.90
C GLU A 36 1.92 2.23 6.02
N VAL A 37 2.16 2.63 7.27
CA VAL A 37 1.76 1.88 8.44
C VAL A 37 0.50 2.54 9.01
N PRO A 38 -0.71 1.97 8.80
CA PRO A 38 -1.98 2.58 9.17
C PRO A 38 -2.28 2.45 10.68
N LEU A 39 -1.25 2.23 11.49
CA LEU A 39 -1.32 2.09 12.94
C LEU A 39 -0.60 3.25 13.63
N THR A 40 -1.23 3.77 14.67
CA THR A 40 -0.61 4.74 15.58
C THR A 40 0.45 4.08 16.46
N ASN A 41 1.35 4.88 17.05
CA ASN A 41 2.34 4.39 18.01
C ASN A 41 1.68 3.66 19.21
N VAL A 42 0.46 4.04 19.59
CA VAL A 42 -0.31 3.38 20.66
C VAL A 42 -0.79 1.99 20.22
N GLU A 43 -1.30 1.85 19.01
CA GLU A 43 -1.75 0.56 18.47
C GLU A 43 -0.57 -0.40 18.24
N LEU A 44 0.56 0.11 17.74
CA LEU A 44 1.81 -0.65 17.64
C LEU A 44 2.28 -1.11 19.03
N ALA A 45 2.22 -0.24 20.04
CA ALA A 45 2.62 -0.57 21.40
C ALA A 45 1.75 -1.66 22.02
N LYS A 46 0.43 -1.59 21.82
CA LYS A 46 -0.52 -2.63 22.27
C LYS A 46 -0.20 -3.98 21.66
N ARG A 47 0.07 -4.04 20.35
CA ARG A 47 0.39 -5.30 19.64
C ARG A 47 1.75 -5.88 20.03
N LEU A 48 2.72 -5.02 20.34
CA LEU A 48 4.05 -5.45 20.79
C LEU A 48 4.10 -5.77 22.28
N GLY A 49 3.03 -5.50 23.04
CA GLY A 49 3.00 -5.65 24.50
C GLY A 49 4.00 -4.72 25.20
N THR A 50 4.11 -3.47 24.74
CA THR A 50 5.08 -2.49 25.24
C THR A 50 4.47 -1.08 25.36
N SER A 51 5.26 -0.10 25.79
CA SER A 51 4.83 1.31 25.89
C SER A 51 4.98 2.06 24.56
N SER A 52 4.12 3.04 24.28
CA SER A 52 4.23 3.94 23.11
C SER A 52 5.56 4.71 23.06
N TYR A 53 6.13 5.07 24.21
CA TYR A 53 7.46 5.69 24.29
C TYR A 53 8.54 4.76 23.72
N ARG A 54 8.59 3.50 24.16
CA ARG A 54 9.52 2.50 23.63
C ARG A 54 9.34 2.28 22.13
N VAL A 55 8.11 2.23 21.62
CA VAL A 55 7.86 2.17 20.17
C VAL A 55 8.47 3.38 19.47
N SER A 56 8.27 4.58 20.00
CA SER A 56 8.80 5.82 19.41
C SER A 56 10.34 5.81 19.34
N VAL A 57 11.01 5.33 20.39
CA VAL A 57 12.49 5.16 20.40
C VAL A 57 12.95 4.15 19.35
N LEU A 58 12.25 3.02 19.21
CA LEU A 58 12.58 2.02 18.20
C LEU A 58 12.34 2.54 16.78
N LEU A 59 11.26 3.30 16.55
CA LEU A 59 11.00 3.94 15.27
C LEU A 59 12.06 4.98 14.94
N GLN A 60 12.54 5.78 15.89
CA GLN A 60 13.66 6.70 15.68
C GLN A 60 14.94 5.98 15.23
N LYS A 61 15.23 4.82 15.81
CA LYS A 61 16.33 3.97 15.33
C LYS A 61 16.09 3.50 13.89
N LEU A 62 14.87 3.06 13.55
CA LEU A 62 14.52 2.66 12.19
C LEU A 62 14.54 3.82 11.18
N ILE A 63 14.28 5.06 11.62
CA ILE A 63 14.43 6.26 10.78
C ILE A 63 15.89 6.51 10.46
N HIS A 64 16.76 6.40 11.48
CA HIS A 64 18.21 6.53 11.28
C HIS A 64 18.78 5.43 10.38
N GLU A 65 18.24 4.22 10.45
CA GLU A 65 18.56 3.11 9.55
C GLU A 65 17.91 3.25 8.15
N GLU A 66 17.16 4.33 7.91
CA GLU A 66 16.39 4.57 6.68
C GLU A 66 15.38 3.47 6.33
N ILE A 67 14.93 2.71 7.31
CA ILE A 67 13.94 1.64 7.14
C ILE A 67 12.52 2.22 7.16
N VAL A 68 12.30 3.27 7.95
CA VAL A 68 11.02 3.99 8.02
C VAL A 68 11.23 5.50 7.92
N TYR A 69 10.18 6.24 7.58
CA TYR A 69 10.18 7.70 7.63
C TYR A 69 8.79 8.21 8.02
N TYR A 70 8.73 9.43 8.50
CA TYR A 70 7.48 10.15 8.65
C TYR A 70 7.31 11.12 7.49
N ASP A 71 6.11 11.19 6.91
CA ASP A 71 5.80 12.24 5.94
C ASP A 71 5.56 13.59 6.64
N GLU A 72 5.32 14.63 5.85
CA GLU A 72 5.03 15.98 6.35
C GLU A 72 3.75 16.04 7.20
N SER A 73 2.86 15.04 7.06
CA SER A 73 1.62 14.89 7.83
C SER A 73 1.80 14.07 9.11
N GLY A 74 3.02 13.63 9.44
CA GLY A 74 3.31 12.82 10.62
C GLY A 74 2.84 11.37 10.53
N ARG A 75 2.57 10.84 9.33
CA ARG A 75 2.25 9.43 9.09
C ARG A 75 3.50 8.62 8.88
N LEU A 76 3.51 7.40 9.43
CA LEU A 76 4.64 6.49 9.36
C LEU A 76 4.61 5.69 8.04
N PHE A 77 5.72 5.74 7.32
CA PHE A 77 5.96 4.96 6.11
C PHE A 77 7.17 4.05 6.28
N PHE A 78 7.08 2.88 5.67
CA PHE A 78 8.11 1.88 5.58
C PHE A 78 8.81 2.03 4.22
N LYS A 79 10.05 2.55 4.23
CA LYS A 79 10.74 3.19 3.08
C LYS A 79 11.11 2.24 1.93
N GLN A 80 10.92 0.93 2.09
CA GLN A 80 11.45 -0.08 1.17
C GLN A 80 10.36 -0.93 0.50
N PHE A 81 9.23 -0.31 0.18
CA PHE A 81 8.18 -0.94 -0.62
C PHE A 81 8.49 -0.81 -2.12
N VAL A 82 9.03 -1.86 -2.74
CA VAL A 82 9.21 -1.90 -4.21
C VAL A 82 7.85 -2.15 -4.86
N PHE A 83 7.37 -1.15 -5.61
CA PHE A 83 6.19 -1.25 -6.45
C PHE A 83 6.57 -2.01 -7.73
N VAL A 84 5.86 -3.09 -8.05
CA VAL A 84 5.84 -3.56 -9.45
C VAL A 84 4.91 -2.57 -10.15
N ARG A 85 5.49 -1.53 -10.76
CA ARG A 85 4.75 -0.79 -11.78
C ARG A 85 4.62 -1.76 -12.95
N ASP A 86 3.43 -1.90 -13.50
CA ASP A 86 3.24 -2.48 -14.83
C ASP A 86 4.00 -1.59 -15.83
N LYS A 87 5.30 -1.88 -16.01
CA LYS A 87 6.14 -1.34 -17.06
C LYS A 87 6.95 -2.49 -17.63
N GLU A 88 6.93 -2.50 -18.96
CA GLU A 88 7.25 -3.58 -19.90
C GLU A 88 8.68 -4.15 -19.89
N GLU A 89 9.53 -3.85 -18.91
CA GLU A 89 10.90 -4.40 -18.87
C GLU A 89 11.31 -4.76 -17.44
N THR A 90 11.02 -6.00 -17.05
CA THR A 90 11.57 -6.61 -15.83
C THR A 90 13.00 -7.06 -16.10
N GLU A 91 13.95 -6.14 -15.96
CA GLU A 91 15.32 -6.56 -15.63
C GLU A 91 15.30 -7.34 -14.31
N LYS A 92 16.14 -8.38 -14.24
CA LYS A 92 16.07 -9.54 -13.34
C LYS A 92 16.22 -9.29 -11.82
N ASP A 93 16.02 -8.08 -11.31
CA ASP A 93 16.28 -7.74 -9.90
C ASP A 93 15.01 -7.53 -9.04
N ASP A 94 13.83 -7.91 -9.53
CA ASP A 94 12.55 -7.79 -8.81
C ASP A 94 12.22 -9.00 -7.92
N LEU A 95 13.10 -9.39 -7.01
CA LEU A 95 12.84 -10.56 -6.16
C LEU A 95 12.04 -10.21 -4.88
N TYR A 96 10.80 -10.70 -4.90
CA TYR A 96 9.75 -10.69 -3.87
C TYR A 96 10.20 -11.43 -2.60
N ALA A 97 9.99 -10.90 -1.39
CA ALA A 97 10.12 -11.67 -0.14
C ALA A 97 8.75 -11.87 0.54
N LYS A 98 8.31 -13.12 0.67
CA LYS A 98 7.07 -13.51 1.35
C LYS A 98 7.20 -13.36 2.87
N ASN A 99 6.18 -12.79 3.51
CA ASN A 99 6.04 -12.90 4.96
C ASN A 99 5.38 -14.24 5.27
N PHE A 100 6.06 -15.13 5.98
CA PHE A 100 5.47 -16.41 6.33
C PHE A 100 4.91 -16.38 7.74
N VAL A 101 3.76 -17.03 7.95
CA VAL A 101 3.09 -17.13 9.26
C VAL A 101 4.02 -17.70 10.33
N PHE A 102 4.95 -18.60 9.96
CA PHE A 102 5.86 -19.19 10.92
C PHE A 102 6.84 -18.18 11.55
N PHE A 103 7.12 -17.03 10.92
CA PHE A 103 7.98 -15.99 11.52
C PHE A 103 7.40 -15.38 12.79
N VAL A 104 6.08 -15.45 12.96
CA VAL A 104 5.39 -14.97 14.17
C VAL A 104 4.99 -16.11 15.11
N SER A 105 5.34 -17.35 14.80
CA SER A 105 5.06 -18.50 15.68
C SER A 105 5.92 -18.46 16.95
N ASP A 106 5.36 -18.89 18.08
CA ASP A 106 6.12 -19.01 19.33
C ASP A 106 7.31 -19.96 19.19
N SER A 107 7.16 -20.99 18.35
CA SER A 107 8.23 -21.92 17.98
C SER A 107 9.43 -21.17 17.40
N PHE A 108 9.23 -20.24 16.47
CA PHE A 108 10.33 -19.46 15.88
C PHE A 108 10.81 -18.33 16.80
N LEU A 109 9.89 -17.61 17.46
CA LEU A 109 10.21 -16.47 18.34
C LEU A 109 10.93 -16.85 19.64
N SER A 110 10.98 -18.13 19.98
CA SER A 110 11.72 -18.70 21.12
C SER A 110 13.10 -19.26 20.75
N GLU A 111 13.42 -19.38 19.46
CA GLU A 111 14.73 -19.85 19.00
C GLU A 111 15.87 -18.89 19.36
N ASP A 112 17.10 -19.39 19.24
CA ASP A 112 18.32 -18.58 19.37
C ASP A 112 18.34 -17.45 18.31
N ARG A 113 18.80 -16.25 18.70
CA ARG A 113 18.80 -15.09 17.80
C ARG A 113 19.59 -15.32 16.51
N ASN A 114 20.72 -16.03 16.59
CA ASN A 114 21.52 -16.30 15.40
C ASN A 114 20.85 -17.34 14.49
N VAL A 115 20.04 -18.25 15.04
CA VAL A 115 19.17 -19.14 14.24
C VAL A 115 18.08 -18.33 13.54
N GLN A 116 17.39 -17.45 14.26
CA GLN A 116 16.36 -16.57 13.68
C GLN A 116 16.93 -15.71 12.54
N ARG A 117 18.09 -15.08 12.77
CA ARG A 117 18.80 -14.25 11.77
C ARG A 117 19.20 -15.04 10.55
N PHE A 118 19.74 -16.24 10.74
CA PHE A 118 20.15 -17.09 9.64
C PHE A 118 18.93 -17.49 8.79
N VAL A 119 17.85 -17.96 9.42
CA VAL A 119 16.62 -18.33 8.71
C VAL A 119 16.05 -17.13 7.96
N LEU A 120 15.95 -15.96 8.61
CA LEU A 120 15.44 -14.75 7.97
C LEU A 120 16.33 -14.23 6.85
N HIS A 121 17.65 -14.34 6.96
CA HIS A 121 18.55 -14.00 5.86
C HIS A 121 18.25 -14.89 4.66
N TYR A 122 18.15 -16.21 4.82
CA TYR A 122 17.90 -17.06 3.66
C TYR A 122 16.48 -16.97 3.10
N VAL A 123 15.47 -16.82 3.95
CA VAL A 123 14.07 -16.73 3.50
C VAL A 123 13.68 -15.32 3.05
N GLY A 124 14.17 -14.30 3.74
CA GLY A 124 13.81 -12.90 3.55
C GLY A 124 14.79 -12.09 2.69
N LYS A 125 16.08 -12.44 2.64
CA LYS A 125 17.08 -11.80 1.77
C LYS A 125 17.42 -12.61 0.53
N GLU A 126 17.81 -13.87 0.73
CA GLU A 126 18.27 -14.73 -0.37
C GLU A 126 17.13 -15.45 -1.10
N LEU A 127 15.93 -15.43 -0.50
CA LEU A 127 14.66 -15.87 -1.11
C LEU A 127 14.67 -17.32 -1.56
N VAL A 128 15.28 -18.18 -0.75
CA VAL A 128 15.45 -19.63 -1.04
C VAL A 128 14.13 -20.39 -1.14
N TYR A 129 13.01 -19.78 -0.75
CA TYR A 129 11.68 -20.37 -0.90
C TYR A 129 11.19 -20.37 -2.35
N ILE A 130 11.81 -19.56 -3.23
CA ILE A 130 11.48 -19.50 -4.65
C ILE A 130 12.00 -20.79 -5.33
N PRO A 131 11.16 -21.52 -6.09
CA PRO A 131 11.61 -22.71 -6.81
C PRO A 131 12.85 -22.45 -7.68
N GLY A 132 13.86 -23.31 -7.56
CA GLY A 132 15.13 -23.19 -8.29
C GLY A 132 16.18 -22.27 -7.63
N ASN A 133 15.81 -21.51 -6.60
CA ASN A 133 16.72 -20.61 -5.91
C ASN A 133 17.35 -21.30 -4.70
N PHE A 134 18.52 -21.89 -4.88
CA PHE A 134 19.33 -22.45 -3.78
C PHE A 134 20.59 -21.60 -3.55
N ARG A 135 21.18 -21.75 -2.36
CA ARG A 135 22.41 -21.03 -1.98
C ARG A 135 23.45 -21.96 -1.40
N TRP A 136 24.69 -21.75 -1.82
CA TRP A 136 25.88 -22.32 -1.19
C TRP A 136 26.49 -21.31 -0.24
N GLY A 137 27.08 -21.79 0.85
CA GLY A 137 27.88 -20.97 1.75
C GLY A 137 28.99 -21.78 2.40
N TYR A 138 30.06 -21.09 2.78
CA TYR A 138 31.14 -21.68 3.58
C TYR A 138 30.81 -21.52 5.06
N ILE A 139 31.12 -22.54 5.87
CA ILE A 139 30.91 -22.47 7.32
C ILE A 139 31.81 -21.39 7.93
N SER A 140 32.99 -21.14 7.36
CA SER A 140 33.88 -20.03 7.74
C SER A 140 33.21 -18.67 7.66
N ASP A 141 32.30 -18.48 6.70
CA ASP A 141 31.65 -17.18 6.46
C ASP A 141 30.59 -16.88 7.52
N LEU A 142 30.27 -17.83 8.39
CA LEU A 142 29.27 -17.65 9.44
C LEU A 142 29.87 -17.08 10.73
N TYR A 143 31.18 -17.21 10.97
CA TYR A 143 31.81 -16.86 12.24
C TYR A 143 33.05 -15.99 12.06
N GLY A 144 33.48 -15.34 13.15
CA GLY A 144 34.61 -14.42 13.14
C GLY A 144 34.19 -12.96 12.89
N PRO A 145 35.17 -12.04 12.79
CA PRO A 145 34.91 -10.60 12.80
C PRO A 145 34.14 -10.09 11.56
N LEU A 146 34.22 -10.81 10.44
CA LEU A 146 33.49 -10.53 9.20
C LEU A 146 32.37 -11.55 8.92
N GLY A 147 32.10 -12.43 9.89
CA GLY A 147 31.10 -13.48 9.76
C GLY A 147 29.69 -12.91 9.57
N LEU A 148 28.85 -13.65 8.85
CA LEU A 148 27.43 -13.36 8.66
C LEU A 148 26.68 -13.28 10.00
N LEU A 149 27.13 -14.06 10.99
CA LEU A 149 26.58 -14.11 12.34
C LEU A 149 27.64 -13.67 13.35
N ASN A 150 27.22 -13.01 14.43
CA ASN A 150 28.14 -12.72 15.53
C ASN A 150 28.30 -13.95 16.42
N ILE A 151 29.17 -14.84 15.97
CA ILE A 151 29.62 -16.04 16.66
C ILE A 151 31.13 -16.18 16.44
N ARG A 152 31.81 -16.85 17.36
CA ARG A 152 33.28 -16.87 17.40
C ARG A 152 33.88 -18.17 16.88
N THR A 153 33.09 -19.25 16.85
CA THR A 153 33.62 -20.59 16.58
C THR A 153 32.83 -21.35 15.53
N ARG A 154 33.53 -22.26 14.83
CA ARG A 154 32.92 -23.24 13.94
C ARG A 154 31.90 -24.14 14.64
N LYS A 155 32.12 -24.48 15.91
CA LYS A 155 31.20 -25.30 16.71
C LYS A 155 29.85 -24.61 16.91
N GLU A 156 29.87 -23.32 17.17
CA GLU A 156 28.64 -22.50 17.27
C GLU A 156 27.93 -22.41 15.91
N ALA A 157 28.70 -22.22 14.82
CA ALA A 157 28.15 -22.16 13.46
C ALA A 157 27.41 -23.45 13.10
N LEU A 158 28.03 -24.62 13.36
CA LEU A 158 27.40 -25.92 13.16
C LEU A 158 26.12 -26.08 14.00
N LYS A 159 26.15 -25.66 15.28
CA LYS A 159 24.96 -25.71 16.15
C LYS A 159 23.80 -24.87 15.58
N ILE A 160 24.10 -23.70 15.02
CA ILE A 160 23.10 -22.83 14.40
C ILE A 160 22.55 -23.48 13.14
N LEU A 161 23.40 -24.02 12.27
CA LEU A 161 22.98 -24.71 11.04
C LEU A 161 22.07 -25.91 11.35
N HIS A 162 22.42 -26.72 12.35
CA HIS A 162 21.59 -27.86 12.80
C HIS A 162 20.24 -27.43 13.41
N LYS A 163 20.17 -26.26 14.05
CA LYS A 163 18.89 -25.73 14.53
C LYS A 163 18.07 -25.11 13.40
N ALA A 164 18.72 -24.43 12.47
CA ALA A 164 18.08 -23.83 11.31
C ALA A 164 17.49 -24.88 10.35
N SER A 165 18.03 -26.10 10.33
CA SER A 165 17.49 -27.20 9.52
C SER A 165 16.08 -27.66 9.92
N LYS A 166 15.57 -27.21 11.08
CA LYS A 166 14.16 -27.32 11.46
C LYS A 166 13.26 -26.54 10.49
N TYR A 167 13.72 -25.39 9.99
CA TYR A 167 12.95 -24.50 9.12
C TYR A 167 13.36 -24.62 7.65
N LEU A 168 14.64 -24.85 7.40
CA LEU A 168 15.23 -24.87 6.07
C LEU A 168 15.63 -26.30 5.66
N LYS A 169 15.33 -26.68 4.42
CA LYS A 169 15.90 -27.86 3.77
C LYS A 169 17.37 -27.57 3.47
N MET A 170 18.27 -28.16 4.25
CA MET A 170 19.70 -27.89 4.18
C MET A 170 20.54 -29.16 4.13
N LYS A 171 21.69 -29.09 3.45
CA LYS A 171 22.76 -30.09 3.51
C LYS A 171 23.99 -29.46 4.12
N ILE A 172 24.54 -30.08 5.17
CA ILE A 172 25.74 -29.59 5.87
C ILE A 172 26.88 -30.56 5.57
N TYR A 173 27.98 -30.01 5.06
CA TYR A 173 29.22 -30.73 4.76
C TYR A 173 30.31 -30.32 5.76
N ASN A 174 31.51 -30.88 5.60
CA ASN A 174 32.63 -30.55 6.49
C ASN A 174 32.96 -29.05 6.47
N GLU A 175 33.07 -28.43 5.30
CA GLU A 175 33.46 -27.02 5.18
C GLU A 175 32.34 -26.10 4.68
N ASN A 176 31.33 -26.69 4.05
CA ASN A 176 30.29 -25.97 3.32
C ASN A 176 28.90 -26.36 3.80
N PHE A 177 27.92 -25.56 3.44
CA PHE A 177 26.51 -25.92 3.54
C PHE A 177 25.76 -25.46 2.31
N GLN A 178 24.65 -26.13 2.05
CA GLN A 178 23.73 -25.80 0.97
C GLN A 178 22.34 -25.59 1.56
N VAL A 179 21.74 -24.44 1.29
CA VAL A 179 20.33 -24.14 1.59
C VAL A 179 19.54 -24.35 0.32
N LEU A 180 18.68 -25.37 0.32
CA LEU A 180 17.92 -25.80 -0.87
C LEU A 180 16.57 -25.10 -0.96
N ASN A 181 15.83 -25.05 0.15
CA ASN A 181 14.50 -24.42 0.23
C ASN A 181 14.08 -24.28 1.70
N VAL A 182 12.88 -23.75 1.96
CA VAL A 182 12.15 -23.87 3.22
C VAL A 182 11.43 -25.23 3.26
N HIS A 183 11.23 -25.84 4.44
CA HIS A 183 10.41 -27.05 4.51
C HIS A 183 8.95 -26.74 4.16
N GLN A 184 8.30 -27.70 3.51
CA GLN A 184 6.95 -27.52 2.99
C GLN A 184 5.95 -27.24 4.13
N GLU A 185 6.09 -27.91 5.28
CA GLU A 185 5.26 -27.68 6.47
C GLU A 185 5.19 -26.21 6.92
N TRP A 186 6.29 -25.45 6.78
CA TRP A 186 6.34 -24.04 7.16
C TRP A 186 5.79 -23.13 6.06
N LEU A 187 5.92 -23.53 4.80
CA LEU A 187 5.27 -22.85 3.67
C LEU A 187 3.75 -23.04 3.73
N ASP A 188 3.30 -24.25 4.11
CA ASP A 188 1.90 -24.63 4.21
C ASP A 188 1.16 -23.91 5.36
N MET A 189 1.89 -23.43 6.37
CA MET A 189 1.33 -22.50 7.37
C MET A 189 0.81 -21.19 6.74
N GLY A 190 1.22 -20.91 5.50
CA GLY A 190 0.71 -19.81 4.70
C GLY A 190 1.50 -18.53 4.86
N GLU A 191 1.06 -17.55 4.07
CA GLU A 191 1.62 -16.20 4.05
C GLU A 191 0.81 -15.28 4.95
N VAL A 192 1.50 -14.34 5.61
CA VAL A 192 0.84 -13.22 6.24
C VAL A 192 0.47 -12.22 5.15
N TYR A 193 -0.78 -12.26 4.73
CA TYR A 193 -1.39 -11.16 4.00
C TYR A 193 -1.38 -9.92 4.92
N SER A 194 -0.62 -8.87 4.61
CA SER A 194 -1.25 -7.54 4.45
C SER A 194 -2.30 -7.11 5.40
N GLU A 195 -2.05 -7.25 6.69
CA GLU A 195 -3.00 -6.77 7.65
C GLU A 195 -3.19 -5.26 7.45
N GLY A 196 -2.18 -4.54 7.00
CA GLY A 196 -2.25 -3.12 6.68
C GLY A 196 -3.32 -2.74 5.67
N ALA A 197 -3.49 -3.52 4.60
CA ALA A 197 -4.51 -3.24 3.59
C ALA A 197 -5.92 -3.47 4.15
N GLU A 198 -6.12 -4.58 4.86
CA GLU A 198 -7.38 -4.87 5.56
C GLU A 198 -7.67 -3.82 6.65
N LEU A 199 -6.68 -3.46 7.46
CA LEU A 199 -6.78 -2.45 8.52
C LEU A 199 -7.11 -1.07 7.96
N TRP A 200 -6.49 -0.67 6.85
CA TRP A 200 -6.80 0.59 6.19
C TRP A 200 -8.26 0.61 5.74
N VAL A 201 -8.71 -0.44 5.04
CA VAL A 201 -10.11 -0.58 4.61
C VAL A 201 -11.08 -0.59 5.79
N MET A 202 -10.80 -1.36 6.84
CA MET A 202 -11.60 -1.42 8.06
C MET A 202 -11.68 -0.06 8.77
N LYS A 203 -10.57 0.69 8.84
CA LYS A 203 -10.52 2.03 9.41
C LYS A 203 -11.40 3.00 8.64
N GLN A 204 -11.41 2.93 7.31
CA GLN A 204 -12.28 3.76 6.48
C GLN A 204 -13.76 3.35 6.62
N PHE A 205 -14.07 2.06 6.61
CA PHE A 205 -15.43 1.58 6.89
C PHE A 205 -15.94 2.08 8.24
N ARG A 206 -15.11 2.02 9.29
CA ARG A 206 -15.44 2.53 10.61
C ARG A 206 -15.68 4.05 10.59
N LYS A 207 -14.81 4.82 9.93
CA LYS A 207 -14.97 6.28 9.76
C LYS A 207 -16.33 6.64 9.13
N HIS A 208 -16.78 5.86 8.15
CA HIS A 208 -18.06 6.04 7.46
C HIS A 208 -19.24 5.27 8.07
N ARG A 209 -19.12 4.85 9.34
CA ARG A 209 -20.21 4.22 10.13
C ARG A 209 -20.77 2.93 9.53
N PHE A 210 -19.93 2.13 8.87
CA PHE A 210 -20.26 0.73 8.59
C PHE A 210 -20.08 -0.11 9.85
N CYS A 211 -20.86 -1.19 9.97
CA CYS A 211 -20.81 -2.11 11.11
C CYS A 211 -19.64 -3.09 10.93
N PHE A 212 -18.41 -2.61 11.19
CA PHE A 212 -17.18 -3.34 10.88
C PHE A 212 -17.06 -4.72 11.55
N GLU A 213 -17.72 -4.93 12.71
CA GLU A 213 -17.71 -6.21 13.44
C GLU A 213 -18.41 -7.34 12.69
N PHE A 214 -19.28 -7.01 11.73
CA PHE A 214 -20.03 -7.98 10.92
C PHE A 214 -19.53 -8.06 9.47
N LEU A 215 -18.46 -7.35 9.12
CA LEU A 215 -17.89 -7.44 7.77
C LEU A 215 -17.13 -8.74 7.61
N SER A 216 -17.48 -9.51 6.59
CA SER A 216 -16.72 -10.70 6.21
C SER A 216 -15.28 -10.31 5.83
N ARG A 217 -14.31 -11.14 6.23
CA ARG A 217 -12.90 -10.92 5.89
C ARG A 217 -12.69 -11.01 4.38
N LYS A 218 -13.36 -11.96 3.71
CA LYS A 218 -13.32 -12.08 2.25
C LYS A 218 -13.83 -10.82 1.55
N ALA A 219 -14.91 -10.20 2.03
CA ALA A 219 -15.42 -8.95 1.47
C ALA A 219 -14.45 -7.77 1.65
N VAL A 220 -13.88 -7.63 2.84
CA VAL A 220 -12.87 -6.59 3.15
C VAL A 220 -11.68 -6.72 2.22
N TRP A 221 -11.24 -7.95 1.95
CA TRP A 221 -10.14 -8.20 1.05
C TRP A 221 -10.44 -7.82 -0.41
N GLN A 222 -11.66 -8.05 -0.89
CA GLN A 222 -12.07 -7.62 -2.23
C GLN A 222 -12.05 -6.09 -2.37
N VAL A 223 -12.49 -5.37 -1.34
CA VAL A 223 -12.37 -3.90 -1.28
C VAL A 223 -10.89 -3.48 -1.24
N ALA A 224 -10.06 -4.17 -0.46
CA ALA A 224 -8.63 -3.91 -0.35
C ALA A 224 -7.89 -4.08 -1.69
N LYS A 225 -8.28 -5.04 -2.53
CA LYS A 225 -7.74 -5.20 -3.89
C LYS A 225 -8.03 -4.01 -4.79
N VAL A 226 -9.25 -3.49 -4.75
CA VAL A 226 -9.59 -2.29 -5.54
C VAL A 226 -8.78 -1.11 -5.04
N MET A 227 -8.63 -0.97 -3.72
CA MET A 227 -7.84 0.10 -3.13
C MET A 227 -6.34 0.00 -3.42
N GLU A 228 -5.80 -1.20 -3.65
CA GLU A 228 -4.42 -1.40 -4.11
C GLU A 228 -4.15 -0.68 -5.43
N ASP A 229 -5.03 -0.88 -6.41
CA ASP A 229 -4.93 -0.26 -7.73
C ASP A 229 -5.05 1.28 -7.65
N TYR A 230 -5.97 1.77 -6.82
CA TYR A 230 -6.13 3.21 -6.61
C TYR A 230 -4.92 3.82 -5.90
N TYR A 231 -4.38 3.12 -4.90
CA TYR A 231 -3.13 3.52 -4.26
C TYR A 231 -1.99 3.59 -5.29
N ALA A 232 -1.86 2.60 -6.16
CA ALA A 232 -0.82 2.56 -7.21
C ALA A 232 -0.85 3.81 -8.09
N LYS A 233 -2.06 4.21 -8.50
CA LYS A 233 -2.29 5.32 -9.43
C LYS A 233 -2.16 6.68 -8.74
N PHE A 234 -2.84 6.85 -7.62
CA PHE A 234 -3.04 8.15 -7.00
C PHE A 234 -2.15 8.39 -5.77
N GLY A 235 -1.51 7.35 -5.23
CA GLY A 235 -0.87 7.42 -3.92
C GLY A 235 -1.89 7.44 -2.78
N TYR A 236 -1.41 7.33 -1.54
CA TYR A 236 -2.28 7.11 -0.39
C TYR A 236 -3.32 8.21 -0.15
N GLU A 237 -2.88 9.46 -0.07
CA GLU A 237 -3.74 10.59 0.30
C GLU A 237 -4.94 10.69 -0.61
N TYR A 238 -4.65 10.74 -1.90
CA TYR A 238 -5.64 10.83 -2.96
C TYR A 238 -6.54 9.61 -3.02
N ALA A 239 -5.96 8.40 -2.94
CA ALA A 239 -6.74 7.18 -2.91
C ALA A 239 -7.69 7.16 -1.70
N THR A 240 -7.24 7.66 -0.54
CA THR A 240 -8.06 7.77 0.67
C THR A 240 -9.18 8.79 0.51
N GLU A 241 -8.94 9.95 -0.10
CA GLU A 241 -9.97 10.97 -0.35
C GLU A 241 -11.05 10.47 -1.33
N ILE A 242 -10.65 9.75 -2.37
CA ILE A 242 -11.59 9.10 -3.32
C ILE A 242 -12.37 8.01 -2.60
N PHE A 243 -11.70 7.20 -1.77
CA PHE A 243 -12.34 6.15 -0.98
C PHE A 243 -13.36 6.72 0.02
N ASP A 244 -13.00 7.80 0.70
CA ASP A 244 -13.91 8.53 1.59
C ASP A 244 -15.17 8.97 0.84
N THR A 245 -14.99 9.53 -0.36
CA THR A 245 -16.08 9.99 -1.22
C THR A 245 -16.94 8.81 -1.68
N ALA A 246 -16.34 7.67 -2.02
CA ALA A 246 -17.04 6.45 -2.41
C ALA A 246 -17.90 5.89 -1.27
N LEU A 247 -17.31 5.72 -0.08
CA LEU A 247 -18.03 5.21 1.10
C LEU A 247 -19.16 6.14 1.53
N TYR A 248 -18.93 7.45 1.49
CA TYR A 248 -19.97 8.44 1.74
C TYR A 248 -21.14 8.30 0.76
N ASN A 249 -20.85 8.11 -0.54
CA ASN A 249 -21.89 7.93 -1.57
C ASN A 249 -22.70 6.64 -1.37
N ILE A 250 -22.06 5.55 -0.95
CA ILE A 250 -22.73 4.28 -0.61
C ILE A 250 -23.67 4.48 0.59
N GLN A 251 -23.18 5.13 1.64
CA GLN A 251 -23.95 5.41 2.86
C GLN A 251 -25.09 6.40 2.61
N LYS A 252 -24.90 7.39 1.76
CA LYS A 252 -25.94 8.36 1.39
C LYS A 252 -27.04 7.71 0.56
N ASN A 253 -26.69 6.77 -0.31
CA ASN A 253 -27.61 6.09 -1.22
C ASN A 253 -27.87 4.62 -0.80
N LYS A 254 -28.25 4.39 0.47
CA LYS A 254 -28.42 3.04 1.01
C LYS A 254 -29.35 2.15 0.19
N MET A 255 -30.48 2.69 -0.26
CA MET A 255 -31.46 1.94 -1.07
C MET A 255 -30.86 1.43 -2.38
N ARG A 256 -30.08 2.27 -3.09
CA ARG A 256 -29.41 1.87 -4.33
C ARG A 256 -28.23 0.93 -4.09
N SER A 257 -27.65 0.96 -2.89
CA SER A 257 -26.49 0.16 -2.50
C SER A 257 -26.87 -1.09 -1.70
N GLN A 258 -28.16 -1.45 -1.64
CA GLN A 258 -28.64 -2.56 -0.82
C GLN A 258 -27.99 -3.89 -1.21
N ALA A 259 -27.78 -4.13 -2.50
CA ALA A 259 -27.09 -5.32 -2.99
C ALA A 259 -25.65 -5.39 -2.45
N PHE A 260 -24.93 -4.27 -2.45
CA PHE A 260 -23.59 -4.19 -1.88
C PHE A 260 -23.58 -4.47 -0.38
N PHE A 261 -24.50 -3.86 0.38
CA PHE A 261 -24.65 -4.13 1.81
C PHE A 261 -24.94 -5.61 2.10
N LYS A 262 -25.81 -6.24 1.31
CA LYS A 262 -26.09 -7.67 1.44
C LYS A 262 -24.85 -8.52 1.20
N MET A 263 -24.03 -8.18 0.20
CA MET A 263 -22.83 -8.94 -0.10
C MET A 263 -21.76 -8.81 0.99
N ILE A 264 -21.47 -7.59 1.48
CA ILE A 264 -20.34 -7.38 2.40
C ILE A 264 -20.59 -7.89 3.83
N TYR A 265 -21.86 -8.10 4.22
CA TYR A 265 -22.26 -8.58 5.55
C TYR A 265 -22.67 -10.06 5.55
N ARG A 266 -22.42 -10.82 4.47
CA ARG A 266 -22.54 -12.28 4.48
C ARG A 266 -21.42 -12.91 5.30
N GLU A 267 -21.68 -14.10 5.83
CA GLU A 267 -20.65 -14.91 6.49
C GLU A 267 -19.64 -15.46 5.46
N ASP A 268 -18.42 -15.77 5.90
CA ASP A 268 -17.31 -16.14 4.99
C ASP A 268 -17.55 -17.46 4.23
N ASP A 269 -18.39 -18.34 4.75
CA ASP A 269 -18.79 -19.63 4.19
C ASP A 269 -20.02 -19.53 3.26
N GLU A 270 -20.75 -18.42 3.28
CA GLU A 270 -21.95 -18.21 2.46
C GLU A 270 -21.65 -17.79 1.01
N TYR A 271 -20.40 -17.46 0.68
CA TYR A 271 -20.03 -17.03 -0.67
C TYR A 271 -19.98 -18.19 -1.65
N ILE A 272 -20.70 -18.05 -2.77
CA ILE A 272 -20.64 -19.00 -3.87
C ILE A 272 -19.41 -18.69 -4.74
N ILE A 273 -18.48 -19.64 -4.77
CA ILE A 273 -17.27 -19.61 -5.59
C ILE A 273 -17.25 -20.90 -6.43
N SER A 274 -17.60 -20.78 -7.69
CA SER A 274 -17.48 -21.84 -8.70
C SER A 274 -16.72 -21.32 -9.92
N ASP A 275 -16.36 -22.21 -10.85
CA ASP A 275 -15.71 -21.83 -12.11
C ASP A 275 -16.60 -20.89 -12.97
N GLU A 276 -17.91 -20.89 -12.73
CA GLU A 276 -18.89 -20.07 -13.46
C GLU A 276 -19.29 -18.78 -12.71
N THR A 277 -19.28 -18.81 -11.37
CA THR A 277 -19.78 -17.71 -10.54
C THR A 277 -18.86 -17.45 -9.36
N ASN A 278 -18.28 -16.24 -9.32
CA ASN A 278 -17.51 -15.76 -8.19
C ASN A 278 -18.18 -14.50 -7.60
N GLU A 279 -18.98 -14.68 -6.55
CA GLU A 279 -19.67 -13.56 -5.89
C GLU A 279 -18.71 -12.54 -5.29
N LEU A 280 -17.48 -12.95 -4.94
CA LEU A 280 -16.46 -12.05 -4.42
C LEU A 280 -15.99 -11.04 -5.49
N ASP A 281 -15.98 -11.42 -6.76
CA ASP A 281 -15.62 -10.50 -7.85
C ASP A 281 -16.71 -9.46 -8.09
N GLN A 282 -17.97 -9.76 -7.75
CA GLN A 282 -19.08 -8.80 -7.82
C GLN A 282 -18.91 -7.68 -6.79
N ILE A 283 -18.39 -7.99 -5.59
CA ILE A 283 -18.04 -6.97 -4.59
C ILE A 283 -16.98 -6.02 -5.15
N SER A 284 -15.89 -6.59 -5.69
CA SER A 284 -14.81 -5.81 -6.32
C SER A 284 -15.30 -4.97 -7.49
N ALA A 285 -16.13 -5.53 -8.38
CA ALA A 285 -16.67 -4.83 -9.54
C ALA A 285 -17.60 -3.68 -9.14
N TYR A 286 -18.54 -3.92 -8.21
CA TYR A 286 -19.42 -2.88 -7.69
C TYR A 286 -18.62 -1.77 -7.03
N PHE A 287 -17.70 -2.13 -6.13
CA PHE A 287 -16.92 -1.16 -5.39
C PHE A 287 -16.03 -0.33 -6.33
N ARG A 288 -15.42 -0.97 -7.35
CA ARG A 288 -14.68 -0.26 -8.42
C ARG A 288 -15.58 0.75 -9.15
N ALA A 289 -16.79 0.36 -9.56
CA ALA A 289 -17.70 1.29 -10.23
C ALA A 289 -18.08 2.50 -9.37
N VAL A 290 -18.27 2.30 -8.05
CA VAL A 290 -18.51 3.40 -7.11
C VAL A 290 -17.27 4.28 -6.97
N MET A 291 -16.08 3.68 -6.87
CA MET A 291 -14.82 4.43 -6.80
C MET A 291 -14.62 5.31 -8.02
N GLU A 292 -14.91 4.82 -9.23
CA GLU A 292 -14.80 5.60 -10.47
C GLU A 292 -15.79 6.78 -10.50
N ALA A 293 -17.02 6.56 -10.04
CA ALA A 293 -17.97 7.65 -9.86
C ALA A 293 -17.52 8.65 -8.79
N ALA A 294 -16.87 8.17 -7.73
CA ALA A 294 -16.29 9.00 -6.68
C ALA A 294 -15.08 9.80 -7.17
N GLU A 295 -14.24 9.27 -8.07
CA GLU A 295 -13.16 10.03 -8.72
C GLU A 295 -13.72 11.27 -9.43
N LEU A 296 -14.79 11.09 -10.22
CA LEU A 296 -15.41 12.20 -10.95
C LEU A 296 -16.05 13.21 -9.98
N ASN A 297 -16.72 12.74 -8.93
CA ASN A 297 -17.28 13.62 -7.90
C ASN A 297 -16.19 14.40 -7.17
N TYR A 298 -15.07 13.75 -6.89
CA TYR A 298 -13.92 14.37 -6.25
C TYR A 298 -13.26 15.41 -7.16
N ALA A 299 -13.12 15.13 -8.46
CA ALA A 299 -12.64 16.11 -9.44
C ALA A 299 -13.56 17.35 -9.52
N VAL A 300 -14.88 17.15 -9.45
CA VAL A 300 -15.85 18.26 -9.39
C VAL A 300 -15.69 19.07 -8.11
N GLN A 301 -15.52 18.41 -6.96
CA GLN A 301 -15.28 19.09 -5.69
C GLN A 301 -14.00 19.93 -5.73
N LEU A 302 -12.91 19.38 -6.23
CA LEU A 302 -11.65 20.12 -6.41
C LEU A 302 -11.80 21.33 -7.34
N SER A 303 -12.66 21.23 -8.36
CA SER A 303 -13.00 22.37 -9.22
C SER A 303 -13.70 23.48 -8.43
N MET A 304 -14.69 23.13 -7.60
CA MET A 304 -15.40 24.09 -6.76
C MET A 304 -14.46 24.72 -5.72
N ASP A 305 -13.52 23.94 -5.19
CA ASP A 305 -12.50 24.43 -4.26
C ASP A 305 -11.56 25.44 -4.95
N LEU A 306 -11.13 25.19 -6.19
CA LEU A 306 -10.36 26.16 -6.98
C LEU A 306 -11.11 27.48 -7.17
N ASP A 307 -12.39 27.42 -7.53
CA ASP A 307 -13.22 28.62 -7.71
C ASP A 307 -13.34 29.40 -6.39
N GLY A 308 -13.56 28.68 -5.27
CA GLY A 308 -13.58 29.26 -3.94
C GLY A 308 -12.27 29.92 -3.53
N ILE A 309 -11.13 29.29 -3.84
CA ILE A 309 -9.79 29.85 -3.58
C ILE A 309 -9.55 31.10 -4.43
N ASN A 310 -9.91 31.07 -5.71
CA ASN A 310 -9.77 32.21 -6.61
C ASN A 310 -10.62 33.41 -6.17
N ASN A 311 -11.86 33.17 -5.74
CA ASN A 311 -12.73 34.22 -5.20
C ASN A 311 -12.16 34.84 -3.91
N LYS A 312 -11.63 34.02 -2.99
CA LYS A 312 -10.97 34.52 -1.77
C LYS A 312 -9.73 35.35 -2.10
N LYS A 313 -8.93 34.90 -3.06
CA LYS A 313 -7.74 35.61 -3.54
C LYS A 313 -8.11 36.96 -4.14
N GLN A 314 -9.07 37.01 -5.05
CA GLN A 314 -9.56 38.25 -5.67
C GLN A 314 -10.13 39.23 -4.63
N ALA A 315 -10.85 38.74 -3.63
CA ALA A 315 -11.33 39.57 -2.53
C ALA A 315 -10.18 40.15 -1.68
N ALA A 316 -9.15 39.36 -1.39
CA ALA A 316 -7.97 39.84 -0.68
C ALA A 316 -7.14 40.83 -1.51
N GLU A 317 -7.00 40.59 -2.82
CA GLU A 317 -6.30 41.47 -3.76
C GLU A 317 -6.98 42.83 -3.90
N SER A 318 -8.32 42.87 -3.95
CA SER A 318 -9.06 44.13 -3.99
C SER A 318 -8.94 44.96 -2.70
N GLY A 319 -8.63 44.32 -1.57
CA GLY A 319 -8.38 44.96 -0.28
C GLY A 319 -6.94 45.41 -0.02
N LEU A 320 -5.99 45.16 -0.94
CA LEU A 320 -4.55 45.42 -0.71
C LEU A 320 -4.19 46.90 -0.50
N PHE A 321 -4.99 47.82 -1.05
CA PHE A 321 -4.77 49.27 -0.99
C PHE A 321 -5.48 49.96 0.18
N THR A 322 -5.98 49.19 1.15
CA THR A 322 -6.52 49.72 2.41
C THR A 322 -5.43 49.81 3.50
N ASN A 323 -5.79 50.34 4.68
CA ASN A 323 -4.95 50.57 5.86
C ASN A 323 -3.79 49.54 6.03
N GLU A 324 -2.59 49.96 6.46
CA GLU A 324 -1.36 49.13 6.45
C GLU A 324 -1.50 47.77 7.15
N GLN A 325 -2.30 47.69 8.23
CA GLN A 325 -2.56 46.43 8.92
C GLN A 325 -3.42 45.46 8.08
N LEU A 326 -4.43 45.97 7.36
CA LEU A 326 -5.28 45.19 6.46
C LEU A 326 -4.47 44.69 5.25
N SER A 327 -3.55 45.52 4.74
CA SER A 327 -2.66 45.13 3.64
C SER A 327 -1.78 43.93 4.02
N LYS A 328 -1.18 43.91 5.21
CA LYS A 328 -0.38 42.77 5.71
C LYS A 328 -1.21 41.48 5.88
N VAL A 329 -2.45 41.59 6.35
CA VAL A 329 -3.37 40.43 6.47
C VAL A 329 -3.75 39.90 5.09
N ASN A 330 -4.09 40.79 4.16
CA ASN A 330 -4.44 40.41 2.79
C ASN A 330 -3.27 39.77 2.03
N GLN A 331 -2.04 40.25 2.24
CA GLN A 331 -0.84 39.61 1.68
C GLN A 331 -0.67 38.16 2.18
N LYS A 332 -0.90 37.89 3.48
CA LYS A 332 -0.85 36.52 4.01
C LYS A 332 -1.95 35.64 3.40
N LEU A 333 -3.18 36.16 3.29
CA LEU A 333 -4.29 35.43 2.67
C LEU A 333 -4.02 35.08 1.21
N ILE A 334 -3.39 35.99 0.45
CA ILE A 334 -2.99 35.73 -0.94
C ILE A 334 -1.92 34.65 -1.03
N GLN A 335 -0.92 34.67 -0.14
CA GLN A 335 0.11 33.63 -0.09
C GLN A 335 -0.50 32.25 0.23
N GLU A 336 -1.39 32.19 1.22
CA GLU A 336 -2.10 30.96 1.57
C GLU A 336 -2.98 30.46 0.42
N ALA A 337 -3.73 31.36 -0.23
CA ALA A 337 -4.55 31.03 -1.39
C ALA A 337 -3.71 30.51 -2.57
N ASN A 338 -2.52 31.08 -2.83
CA ASN A 338 -1.62 30.59 -3.87
C ASN A 338 -1.10 29.18 -3.56
N LEU A 339 -0.79 28.89 -2.29
CA LEU A 339 -0.36 27.55 -1.88
C LEU A 339 -1.49 26.53 -2.05
N GLN A 340 -2.69 26.86 -1.56
CA GLN A 340 -3.88 26.02 -1.70
C GLN A 340 -4.23 25.79 -3.18
N HIS A 341 -4.18 26.84 -4.00
CA HIS A 341 -4.42 26.73 -5.45
C HIS A 341 -3.44 25.74 -6.09
N ARG A 342 -2.14 25.85 -5.77
CA ARG A 342 -1.12 24.94 -6.32
C ARG A 342 -1.39 23.49 -5.93
N ILE A 343 -1.70 23.24 -4.66
CA ILE A 343 -2.02 21.88 -4.17
C ILE A 343 -3.20 21.30 -4.97
N VAL A 344 -4.32 22.03 -5.05
CA VAL A 344 -5.53 21.58 -5.76
C VAL A 344 -5.28 21.40 -7.26
N TRP A 345 -4.49 22.28 -7.86
CA TRP A 345 -4.09 22.19 -9.26
C TRP A 345 -3.29 20.91 -9.54
N ASP A 346 -2.30 20.61 -8.71
CA ASP A 346 -1.48 19.39 -8.82
C ASP A 346 -2.34 18.12 -8.63
N LYS A 347 -3.34 18.16 -7.73
CA LYS A 347 -4.33 17.09 -7.57
C LYS A 347 -5.06 16.78 -8.89
N LEU A 348 -5.55 17.84 -9.56
CA LEU A 348 -6.31 17.72 -10.80
C LEU A 348 -5.44 17.29 -11.99
N LEU A 349 -4.19 17.75 -12.06
CA LEU A 349 -3.24 17.28 -13.07
C LEU A 349 -2.97 15.78 -12.95
N ARG A 350 -2.79 15.29 -11.72
CA ARG A 350 -2.58 13.86 -11.47
C ARG A 350 -3.80 13.03 -11.87
N LEU A 351 -5.02 13.52 -11.57
CA LEU A 351 -6.27 12.91 -12.06
C LEU A 351 -6.30 12.84 -13.60
N ASN A 352 -5.97 13.94 -14.28
CA ASN A 352 -5.91 14.00 -15.74
C ASN A 352 -4.96 12.94 -16.32
N GLN A 353 -3.75 12.81 -15.78
CA GLN A 353 -2.77 11.81 -16.22
C GLN A 353 -3.28 10.38 -16.04
N CYS A 354 -3.86 10.05 -14.89
CA CYS A 354 -4.45 8.74 -14.64
C CYS A 354 -5.61 8.44 -15.59
N TRP A 355 -6.48 9.43 -15.83
CA TRP A 355 -7.61 9.32 -16.74
C TRP A 355 -7.18 9.14 -18.19
N LEU A 356 -6.13 9.81 -18.65
CA LEU A 356 -5.57 9.61 -20.00
C LEU A 356 -5.07 8.18 -20.20
N ASN A 357 -4.35 7.62 -19.23
CA ASN A 357 -3.89 6.25 -19.30
C ASN A 357 -5.06 5.26 -19.35
N ARG A 358 -6.09 5.48 -18.51
CA ARG A 358 -7.29 4.64 -18.48
C ARG A 358 -8.12 4.77 -19.76
N PHE A 359 -8.25 5.97 -20.32
CA PHE A 359 -9.01 6.23 -21.55
C PHE A 359 -8.43 5.46 -22.75
N ARG A 360 -7.11 5.32 -22.82
CA ARG A 360 -6.44 4.51 -23.86
C ARG A 360 -6.79 3.03 -23.78
N GLN A 361 -7.10 2.52 -22.58
CA GLN A 361 -7.46 1.11 -22.37
C GLN A 361 -8.98 0.88 -22.48
N SER A 362 -9.79 1.78 -21.92
CA SER A 362 -11.25 1.67 -21.88
C SER A 362 -11.90 3.05 -22.02
N PRO A 363 -12.28 3.47 -23.24
CA PRO A 363 -12.81 4.81 -23.48
C PRO A 363 -14.29 4.99 -23.13
N ASP A 364 -15.08 3.90 -23.06
CA ASP A 364 -16.55 4.01 -23.04
C ASP A 364 -17.11 4.70 -21.79
N TRP A 365 -16.50 4.47 -20.62
CA TRP A 365 -16.91 5.15 -19.38
C TRP A 365 -16.75 6.68 -19.48
N PHE A 366 -15.67 7.14 -20.12
CA PHE A 366 -15.38 8.57 -20.30
C PHE A 366 -16.33 9.21 -21.31
N ILE A 367 -16.73 8.47 -22.33
CA ILE A 367 -17.73 8.90 -23.32
C ILE A 367 -19.08 9.13 -22.64
N GLN A 368 -19.52 8.20 -21.79
CA GLN A 368 -20.80 8.30 -21.07
C GLN A 368 -20.82 9.50 -20.10
N ASN A 369 -19.66 9.83 -19.50
CA ASN A 369 -19.54 10.92 -18.53
C ASN A 369 -19.02 12.23 -19.13
N PHE A 370 -18.92 12.33 -20.46
CA PHE A 370 -18.24 13.43 -21.14
C PHE A 370 -18.77 14.81 -20.74
N ASN A 371 -20.09 15.00 -20.63
CA ASN A 371 -20.68 16.30 -20.26
C ASN A 371 -20.23 16.78 -18.89
N ARG A 372 -20.07 15.87 -17.92
CA ARG A 372 -19.59 16.18 -16.57
C ARG A 372 -18.09 16.47 -16.56
N ILE A 373 -17.33 15.76 -17.39
CA ILE A 373 -15.88 15.99 -17.53
C ILE A 373 -15.61 17.32 -18.23
N LYS A 374 -16.42 17.68 -19.22
CA LYS A 374 -16.27 18.91 -20.00
C LYS A 374 -16.32 20.17 -19.14
N SER A 375 -17.15 20.19 -18.10
CA SER A 375 -17.29 21.33 -17.18
C SER A 375 -16.15 21.48 -16.16
N LEU A 376 -15.22 20.52 -16.08
CA LEU A 376 -14.08 20.59 -15.16
C LEU A 376 -13.09 21.71 -15.56
N PRO A 377 -12.15 22.12 -14.71
CA PRO A 377 -11.28 23.25 -14.98
C PRO A 377 -10.14 22.88 -15.94
N ALA A 378 -9.28 23.86 -16.27
CA ALA A 378 -8.20 23.74 -17.24
C ALA A 378 -7.20 22.57 -17.01
N PRO A 379 -6.87 22.13 -15.77
CA PRO A 379 -5.97 20.99 -15.56
C PRO A 379 -6.41 19.67 -16.20
N ILE A 380 -7.70 19.54 -16.55
CA ILE A 380 -8.32 18.35 -17.14
C ILE A 380 -8.52 18.55 -18.67
N LEU A 381 -7.81 19.50 -19.29
CA LEU A 381 -8.01 19.84 -20.71
C LEU A 381 -7.66 18.69 -21.66
N GLU A 382 -6.54 18.00 -21.42
CA GLU A 382 -6.03 16.98 -22.34
C GLU A 382 -7.01 15.82 -22.52
N ILE A 383 -7.55 15.27 -21.42
CA ILE A 383 -8.54 14.20 -21.50
C ILE A 383 -9.83 14.66 -22.19
N LYS A 384 -10.26 15.93 -21.99
CA LYS A 384 -11.44 16.47 -22.70
C LYS A 384 -11.22 16.46 -24.21
N GLN A 385 -10.05 16.90 -24.66
CA GLN A 385 -9.70 16.94 -26.07
C GLN A 385 -9.67 15.53 -26.67
N GLU A 386 -9.08 14.55 -25.97
CA GLU A 386 -9.03 13.16 -26.45
C GLU A 386 -10.44 12.52 -26.54
N ILE A 387 -11.32 12.78 -25.57
CA ILE A 387 -12.72 12.31 -25.64
C ILE A 387 -13.46 12.97 -26.81
N GLU A 388 -13.33 14.29 -27.00
CA GLU A 388 -13.95 15.01 -28.13
C GLU A 388 -13.45 14.47 -29.49
N LYS A 389 -12.15 14.19 -29.59
CA LYS A 389 -11.53 13.63 -30.80
C LYS A 389 -12.12 12.27 -31.13
N LEU A 390 -12.26 11.38 -30.15
CA LEU A 390 -12.85 10.05 -30.35
C LEU A 390 -14.36 10.13 -30.68
N LEU A 391 -15.11 11.00 -30.01
CA LEU A 391 -16.52 11.25 -30.31
C LEU A 391 -16.72 11.80 -31.74
N SER A 392 -15.83 12.69 -32.19
CA SER A 392 -15.89 13.23 -33.55
C SER A 392 -15.61 12.16 -34.61
N LYS A 393 -14.66 11.25 -34.35
CA LYS A 393 -14.39 10.10 -35.22
C LYS A 393 -15.58 9.15 -35.33
N ARG A 394 -16.17 8.73 -34.19
CA ARG A 394 -17.37 7.86 -34.19
C ARG A 394 -18.52 8.48 -34.98
N LYS A 395 -18.81 9.77 -34.76
CA LYS A 395 -19.84 10.50 -35.53
C LYS A 395 -19.55 10.58 -37.04
N ALA A 396 -18.28 10.66 -37.43
CA ALA A 396 -17.89 10.67 -38.85
C ALA A 396 -18.01 9.29 -39.49
N GLU A 397 -17.73 8.22 -38.74
CA GLU A 397 -17.92 6.83 -39.16
C GLU A 397 -19.41 6.49 -39.30
N ASP A 398 -20.24 6.85 -38.32
CA ASP A 398 -21.69 6.63 -38.36
C ASP A 398 -22.34 7.32 -39.58
N ARG A 399 -21.87 8.52 -39.93
CA ARG A 399 -22.31 9.25 -41.14
C ARG A 399 -21.86 8.61 -42.44
N LYS A 400 -20.72 7.90 -42.45
CA LYS A 400 -20.26 7.14 -43.62
C LYS A 400 -21.05 5.86 -43.87
N TRP A 401 -21.60 5.25 -42.82
CA TRP A 401 -22.43 4.05 -42.92
C TRP A 401 -23.92 4.36 -43.18
N ALA A 402 -24.35 5.60 -42.95
CA ALA A 402 -25.71 6.07 -43.24
C ALA A 402 -25.89 6.65 -44.65
N LEU A 403 -24.80 6.81 -45.40
CA LEU A 403 -24.75 7.15 -46.84
C LEU A 403 -24.46 5.88 -47.63
#